data_AF-A0A497Y3H7-F1
#
_entry.id   AF-A0A497Y3H7-F1
#
_cell.length_a   1.000
_cell.length_b   1.000
_cell.length_c   1.000
_cell.angle_alpha   90.00
_cell.angle_beta   90.00
_cell.angle_gamma   90.00
#
_symmetry.space_group_name_H-M   'P 1'
#
loop_
_entity.id
_entity.type
_entity.pdbx_description
1 polymer ?
#
loop_
_entity_poly.entity_id
_entity_poly.type
_entity_poly.pdbx_seq_one_letter_code
_entity_poly.pdbx_strand_id
1 'polypeptide(L)'
;MKNLKDQTPITGFKPLEREEMRYHEYLDYWVCKCGSFEKTGGFNACTKYGNLISPIAAEYCRCERCGRVIEIKTHTIIGINENPDRGRF
;
A
#
# COMPACT_ATOMS: atom_id res chain seq x y z
N MET A 1 19.13 25.45 -8.97
CA MET A 1 19.47 24.03 -8.72
C MET A 1 18.76 23.61 -7.43
N LYS A 2 17.72 22.78 -7.51
CA LYS A 2 16.97 22.35 -6.31
C LYS A 2 17.79 21.26 -5.61
N ASN A 3 18.06 21.45 -4.32
CA ASN A 3 18.87 20.57 -3.48
C ASN A 3 18.24 19.17 -3.39
N LEU A 4 19.05 18.14 -3.69
CA LEU A 4 18.71 16.71 -3.61
C LEU A 4 18.61 16.17 -2.17
N LYS A 5 18.33 17.02 -1.16
CA LYS A 5 18.37 16.64 0.26
C LYS A 5 17.02 16.47 0.94
N ASP A 6 15.91 16.66 0.22
CA ASP A 6 14.56 16.40 0.74
C ASP A 6 14.08 14.95 0.46
N GLN A 7 15.00 14.01 0.28
CA GLN A 7 14.65 12.59 0.41
C GLN A 7 14.70 12.26 1.89
N THR A 8 13.61 12.55 2.59
CA THR A 8 13.33 11.97 3.92
C THR A 8 13.72 10.50 3.85
N PRO A 9 14.58 9.99 4.75
CA PRO A 9 14.89 8.56 4.76
C PRO A 9 13.56 7.79 4.73
N ILE A 10 13.48 6.75 3.91
CA ILE A 10 12.29 5.90 3.77
C ILE A 10 12.15 5.12 5.08
N THR A 11 11.80 5.79 6.17
CA THR A 11 11.72 5.20 7.51
C THR A 11 10.46 4.37 7.57
N GLY A 12 10.58 3.04 7.64
CA GLY A 12 9.48 2.15 7.94
C GLY A 12 9.05 1.19 6.83
N PHE A 13 9.61 1.28 5.62
CA PHE A 13 9.32 0.27 4.59
C PHE A 13 10.14 -1.01 4.82
N LYS A 14 9.44 -2.11 5.07
CA LYS A 14 9.98 -3.45 5.18
C LYS A 14 9.56 -4.28 3.97
N PRO A 15 10.49 -4.66 3.06
CA PRO A 15 10.16 -5.56 1.97
C PRO A 15 9.74 -6.93 2.52
N LEU A 16 8.83 -7.59 1.81
CA LEU A 16 8.44 -8.97 2.11
C LEU A 16 8.88 -9.88 0.98
N GLU A 17 9.20 -11.14 1.30
CA GLU A 17 9.24 -12.18 0.28
C GLU A 17 7.85 -12.28 -0.35
N ARG A 18 7.80 -12.37 -1.68
CA ARG A 18 6.60 -12.21 -2.51
C ARG A 18 5.37 -12.88 -1.86
N GLU A 19 4.45 -12.05 -1.37
CA GLU A 19 3.15 -12.47 -0.82
C GLU A 19 2.04 -12.04 -1.78
N GLU A 20 0.95 -12.79 -1.87
CA GLU A 20 -0.23 -12.40 -2.66
C GLU A 20 -1.43 -12.10 -1.76
N MET A 21 -2.28 -11.18 -2.19
CA MET A 21 -3.60 -10.98 -1.58
C MET A 21 -4.41 -12.28 -1.60
N ARG A 22 -5.42 -12.38 -0.74
CA ARG A 22 -6.40 -13.48 -0.79
C ARG A 22 -7.56 -13.05 -1.67
N TYR A 23 -8.01 -13.90 -2.58
CA TYR A 23 -9.25 -13.67 -3.32
C TYR A 23 -10.43 -14.26 -2.54
N HIS A 24 -11.52 -13.51 -2.43
CA HIS A 24 -12.74 -13.95 -1.75
C HIS A 24 -13.84 -14.29 -2.76
N GLU A 25 -13.93 -15.58 -3.13
CA GLU A 25 -14.79 -16.06 -4.23
C GLU A 25 -16.25 -15.62 -4.12
N TYR A 26 -16.86 -15.71 -2.93
CA TYR A 26 -18.29 -15.39 -2.77
C TYR A 26 -18.63 -13.91 -2.95
N LEU A 27 -17.67 -13.01 -2.73
CA LEU A 27 -17.91 -11.58 -2.76
C LEU A 27 -17.18 -10.89 -3.92
N ASP A 28 -16.43 -11.67 -4.70
CA ASP A 28 -15.69 -11.25 -5.89
C ASP A 28 -14.78 -10.03 -5.65
N TYR A 29 -13.95 -10.09 -4.60
CA TYR A 29 -12.96 -9.05 -4.33
C TYR A 29 -11.67 -9.60 -3.69
N TRP A 30 -10.60 -8.83 -3.84
CA TRP A 30 -9.31 -9.10 -3.20
C TRP A 30 -9.24 -8.55 -1.79
N VAL A 31 -8.64 -9.34 -0.90
CA VAL A 31 -8.54 -9.08 0.54
C VAL A 31 -7.07 -9.09 0.94
N CYS A 32 -6.69 -8.09 1.72
CA CYS A 32 -5.38 -8.08 2.36
C CYS A 32 -5.22 -9.32 3.27
N LYS A 33 -3.99 -9.77 3.54
CA LYS A 33 -3.74 -10.88 4.48
C LYS A 33 -4.28 -10.62 5.90
N CYS A 34 -4.43 -9.36 6.30
CA CYS A 34 -5.03 -8.97 7.59
C CYS A 34 -6.57 -9.02 7.60
N GLY A 35 -7.21 -9.37 6.47
CA GLY A 35 -8.66 -9.42 6.31
C GLY A 35 -9.32 -8.09 5.87
N SER A 36 -8.53 -7.03 5.66
CA SER A 36 -9.05 -5.75 5.15
C SER A 36 -9.44 -5.85 3.69
N PHE A 37 -10.55 -5.21 3.31
CA PHE A 37 -10.98 -5.04 1.92
C PHE A 37 -11.56 -3.63 1.71
N GLU A 38 -11.90 -3.24 0.48
CA GLU A 38 -12.33 -1.87 0.17
C GLU A 38 -13.46 -1.35 1.08
N LYS A 39 -14.44 -2.20 1.42
CA LYS A 39 -15.56 -1.79 2.28
C LYS A 39 -15.25 -1.83 3.78
N THR A 40 -14.16 -2.46 4.21
CA THR A 40 -13.74 -2.52 5.63
C THR A 40 -12.24 -2.30 5.79
N GLY A 41 -11.86 -1.08 6.17
CA GLY A 41 -10.47 -0.72 6.48
C GLY A 41 -9.61 -0.26 5.30
N GLY A 42 -10.19 -0.10 4.11
CA GLY A 42 -9.69 0.75 3.02
C GLY A 42 -8.35 0.35 2.36
N PHE A 43 -8.20 0.77 1.11
CA PHE A 43 -6.91 0.79 0.41
C PHE A 43 -6.70 2.18 -0.17
N ASN A 44 -5.58 2.80 0.15
CA ASN A 44 -5.26 4.13 -0.37
C ASN A 44 -4.15 4.05 -1.40
N ALA A 45 -4.29 4.85 -2.46
CA ALA A 45 -3.23 5.05 -3.44
C ALA A 45 -1.93 5.47 -2.76
N CYS A 46 -0.83 4.84 -3.15
CA CYS A 46 0.47 5.10 -2.57
C CYS A 46 1.60 4.95 -3.60
N THR A 47 2.79 5.42 -3.24
CA THR A 47 4.04 5.05 -3.91
C THR A 47 4.39 3.58 -3.62
N LYS A 48 5.35 3.02 -4.34
CA LYS A 48 5.89 1.66 -4.06
C LYS A 48 6.45 1.44 -2.65
N TYR A 49 6.67 2.51 -1.88
CA TYR A 49 7.13 2.44 -0.49
C TYR A 49 5.99 2.63 0.52
N GLY A 50 4.76 2.77 0.04
CA GLY A 50 3.59 2.95 0.89
C GLY A 50 3.43 4.36 1.43
N ASN A 51 3.96 5.40 0.78
CA ASN A 51 3.58 6.79 1.09
C ASN A 51 2.37 7.19 0.26
N LEU A 52 1.36 7.83 0.86
CA LEU A 52 0.10 8.16 0.21
C LEU A 52 0.32 9.17 -0.93
N ILE A 53 -0.44 9.00 -2.01
CA ILE A 53 -0.47 9.90 -3.17
C ILE A 53 -1.92 10.16 -3.59
N SER A 54 -2.12 11.15 -4.45
CA SER A 54 -3.38 11.31 -5.17
C SER A 54 -3.70 10.03 -5.98
N PRO A 55 -4.96 9.57 -6.02
CA PRO A 55 -5.32 8.29 -6.64
C PRO A 55 -5.19 8.25 -8.17
N ILE A 56 -4.89 9.37 -8.82
CA ILE A 56 -4.77 9.45 -10.27
C ILE A 56 -3.59 8.58 -10.74
N ALA A 57 -3.91 7.52 -11.50
CA ALA A 57 -2.96 6.57 -12.08
C ALA A 57 -2.05 5.86 -11.05
N ALA A 58 -2.55 5.58 -9.86
CA ALA A 58 -1.80 4.83 -8.86
C ALA A 58 -1.55 3.38 -9.32
N GLU A 59 -0.29 2.95 -9.24
CA GLU A 59 0.12 1.56 -9.51
C GLU A 59 0.12 0.70 -8.23
N TYR A 60 0.19 1.36 -7.07
CA TYR A 60 0.27 0.73 -5.77
C TYR A 60 -0.81 1.25 -4.84
N CYS A 61 -1.30 0.39 -3.96
CA CYS A 61 -2.14 0.78 -2.84
C CYS A 61 -1.59 0.26 -1.51
N ARG A 62 -1.92 0.95 -0.43
CA ARG A 62 -1.56 0.58 0.93
C ARG A 62 -2.82 0.23 1.70
N CYS A 63 -2.81 -0.92 2.38
CA CYS A 63 -3.85 -1.28 3.33
C CYS A 63 -3.79 -0.34 4.54
N GLU A 64 -4.87 0.38 4.86
CA GLU A 64 -4.86 1.31 6.00
C GLU A 64 -4.73 0.57 7.33
N ARG A 65 -5.26 -0.66 7.41
CA ARG A 65 -5.28 -1.45 8.64
C ARG A 65 -3.91 -1.98 9.06
N CYS A 66 -3.08 -2.43 8.12
CA CYS A 66 -1.81 -3.11 8.45
C CYS A 66 -0.57 -2.57 7.72
N GLY A 67 -0.72 -1.53 6.89
CA GLY A 67 0.41 -0.90 6.22
C GLY A 67 1.00 -1.68 5.04
N ARG A 68 0.49 -2.88 4.72
CA ARG A 68 0.94 -3.65 3.55
C ARG A 68 0.78 -2.83 2.27
N VAL A 69 1.82 -2.81 1.45
CA VAL A 69 1.89 -2.17 0.13
C VAL A 69 1.67 -3.24 -0.94
N ILE A 70 0.78 -2.95 -1.87
CA ILE A 70 0.25 -3.88 -2.86
C ILE A 70 0.42 -3.28 -4.24
N GLU A 71 0.94 -4.05 -5.19
CA GLU A 71 0.88 -3.73 -6.62
C GLU A 71 -0.53 -4.07 -7.14
N ILE A 72 -1.26 -3.06 -7.61
CA ILE A 72 -2.70 -3.18 -7.92
C ILE A 72 -2.93 -4.17 -9.06
N LYS A 73 -2.11 -4.12 -10.12
CA LYS A 73 -2.31 -4.94 -11.32
C LYS A 73 -2.17 -6.44 -11.05
N THR A 74 -1.28 -6.82 -10.14
CA THR A 74 -0.94 -8.23 -9.87
C THR A 74 -1.50 -8.73 -8.55
N HIS A 75 -2.03 -7.84 -7.70
CA HIS A 75 -2.45 -8.14 -6.33
C HIS A 75 -1.31 -8.71 -5.45
N THR A 76 -0.06 -8.37 -5.80
CA THR A 76 1.14 -8.79 -5.06
C THR A 76 1.41 -7.82 -3.92
N ILE A 77 1.61 -8.35 -2.72
CA ILE A 77 2.11 -7.62 -1.55
C ILE A 77 3.63 -7.56 -1.65
N ILE A 78 4.18 -6.35 -1.76
CA ILE A 78 5.61 -6.10 -1.98
C ILE A 78 6.35 -5.68 -0.70
N GLY A 79 5.61 -5.35 0.36
CA GLY A 79 6.18 -4.93 1.63
C GLY A 79 5.15 -4.38 2.59
N ILE A 80 5.63 -3.84 3.71
CA ILE A 80 4.85 -3.18 4.75
C ILE A 80 5.49 -1.81 5.00
N ASN A 81 4.70 -0.74 4.98
CA ASN A 81 5.12 0.52 5.58
C ASN A 81 4.61 0.56 7.03
N GLU A 82 5.53 0.32 7.98
CA GLU A 82 5.25 0.32 9.43
C GLU A 82 5.11 1.74 9.99
N ASN A 83 5.60 2.76 9.27
CA ASN A 83 5.45 4.16 9.65
C ASN A 83 4.83 4.97 8.49
N PRO A 84 3.58 4.68 8.14
CA PRO A 84 2.91 5.35 7.05
C PRO A 84 2.69 6.84 7.33
N ASP A 85 2.85 7.66 6.29
CA ASP A 85 2.28 8.99 6.29
C ASP A 85 0.76 8.93 6.49
N ARG A 86 0.26 9.81 7.35
CA ARG A 86 -1.18 9.95 7.67
C ARG A 86 -1.85 11.04 6.85
N GLY A 87 -1.27 11.38 5.69
CA GLY A 87 -1.74 12.48 4.86
C GLY A 87 -3.25 12.40 4.62
N ARG A 88 -3.96 13.49 4.95
CA ARG A 88 -5.34 13.69 4.49
C ARG A 88 -5.23 14.28 3.09
N PHE A 89 -5.72 13.56 2.08
CA PHE A 89 -6.06 14.13 0.78
C PHE A 89 -7.53 14.54 0.79
#